data_AF-A0A7Z9WW20-F1
#
_entry.id   AF-A0A7Z9WW20-F1
#
_cell.length_a   1.000
_cell.length_b   1.000
_cell.length_c   1.000
_cell.angle_alpha   90.00
_cell.angle_beta   90.00
_cell.angle_gamma   90.00
#
_symmetry.space_group_name_H-M   'P 1'
#
loop_
_entity.id
_entity.type
_entity.pdbx_description
1 polymer ?
#
loop_
_entity_poly.entity_id
_entity_poly.type
_entity_poly.pdbx_seq_one_letter_code
_entity_poly.pdbx_strand_id
1 'polypeptide(L)'
;MFKQILPLSLIVALRFFGLFIVLPVLSIYALEMEGATPFLAGVVVGGYALTQALFQVPFGLMSDKIGRKKTLFIGLIIFII
;
A
#
# COMPACT_ATOMS: atom_id res chain seq x y z
N MET A 1 -0.91 23.80 13.83
CA MET A 1 -0.23 23.11 12.71
C MET A 1 0.37 21.77 13.15
N PHE A 2 1.25 21.72 14.15
CA PHE A 2 1.86 20.46 14.63
C PHE A 2 0.87 19.34 14.97
N LYS A 3 -0.25 19.66 15.66
CA LYS A 3 -1.29 18.69 16.04
C LYS A 3 -1.97 17.99 14.84
N GLN A 4 -1.88 18.54 13.63
CA GLN A 4 -2.49 17.98 12.42
C GLN A 4 -1.46 17.31 11.51
N ILE A 5 -0.25 17.87 11.44
CA ILE A 5 0.84 17.35 10.62
C ILE A 5 1.40 16.06 11.24
N LEU A 6 1.60 16.03 12.56
CA LEU A 6 2.24 14.90 13.24
C LEU A 6 1.47 13.58 13.04
N PRO A 7 0.13 13.50 13.21
CA PRO A 7 -0.61 12.27 12.94
C PRO A 7 -0.52 11.85 11.46
N LEU A 8 -0.60 12.79 10.53
CA LEU A 8 -0.55 12.49 9.09
C LEU A 8 0.83 11.93 8.69
N SER A 9 1.90 12.58 9.16
CA SER A 9 3.27 12.14 8.95
C SER A 9 3.51 10.77 9.56
N LEU A 10 2.96 10.49 10.75
CA LEU A 10 3.10 9.19 11.40
C LEU A 10 2.41 8.08 10.60
N ILE A 11 1.20 8.33 10.07
CA ILE A 11 0.47 7.38 9.23
C ILE A 11 1.27 7.06 7.97
N VAL A 12 1.82 8.09 7.31
CA VAL A 12 2.64 7.92 6.11
C VAL A 12 3.93 7.17 6.45
N ALA A 13 4.61 7.52 7.54
CA ALA A 13 5.83 6.85 7.98
C ALA A 13 5.59 5.37 8.29
N LEU A 14 4.54 5.03 9.05
CA LEU A 14 4.18 3.65 9.37
C LEU A 14 3.86 2.83 8.12
N ARG A 15 3.16 3.43 7.15
CA ARG A 15 2.86 2.78 5.87
C ARG A 15 4.13 2.46 5.09
N PHE A 16 5.01 3.44 4.89
CA PHE A 16 6.25 3.23 4.15
C PHE A 16 7.19 2.27 4.88
N PHE A 17 7.25 2.34 6.21
CA PHE A 17 8.02 1.40 7.03
C PHE A 17 7.58 -0.05 6.78
N GLY A 18 6.28 -0.34 6.85
CA GLY A 18 5.75 -1.68 6.55
C GLY A 18 6.06 -2.13 5.11
N LEU A 19 5.87 -1.24 4.13
CA LEU A 19 6.15 -1.54 2.73
C LEU A 19 7.63 -1.84 2.48
N PHE A 20 8.56 -1.08 3.07
CA PHE A 20 9.99 -1.31 2.91
C PHE A 20 10.49 -2.57 3.62
N ILE A 21 9.78 -3.07 4.62
CA ILE A 21 10.05 -4.40 5.21
C ILE A 21 9.59 -5.51 4.26
N VAL A 22 8.40 -5.37 3.68
CA VAL A 22 7.78 -6.43 2.87
C VAL A 22 8.42 -6.54 1.48
N LEU A 23 8.59 -5.41 0.77
CA LEU A 23 9.04 -5.41 -0.63
C LEU A 23 10.35 -6.20 -0.91
N PRO A 24 11.45 -6.07 -0.13
CA PRO A 24 12.68 -6.80 -0.40
C PRO A 24 12.56 -8.31 -0.12
N VAL A 25 11.63 -8.70 0.76
CA VAL A 25 11.43 -10.11 1.16
C VAL A 25 10.38 -10.79 0.27
N LEU A 26 9.47 -10.02 -0.31
CA LEU A 26 8.33 -10.51 -1.09
C LEU A 26 8.74 -11.39 -2.28
N SER A 27 9.76 -10.97 -3.04
CA SER A 27 10.24 -11.74 -4.20
C SER A 27 10.93 -13.03 -3.79
N ILE A 28 11.67 -13.02 -2.69
CA ILE A 28 12.36 -14.18 -2.15
C ILE A 28 11.33 -15.22 -1.70
N TYR A 29 10.37 -14.80 -0.87
CA TYR A 29 9.28 -15.68 -0.41
C TYR A 29 8.44 -16.22 -1.56
N ALA A 30 8.12 -15.39 -2.55
CA ALA A 30 7.34 -15.83 -3.71
C ALA A 30 8.05 -16.93 -4.50
N LEU A 31 9.38 -16.95 -4.54
CA LEU A 31 10.18 -17.99 -5.22
C LEU A 31 10.30 -19.29 -4.42
N GLU A 32 10.12 -19.24 -3.10
CA GLU A 32 10.11 -20.43 -2.23
C GLU A 32 8.78 -21.19 -2.28
N MET A 33 7.74 -20.60 -2.89
CA MET A 33 6.43 -21.25 -3.04
C MET A 33 6.46 -22.37 -4.08
N GLU A 34 5.68 -23.41 -3.84
CA GLU A 34 5.57 -24.55 -4.76
C GLU A 34 5.01 -24.10 -6.12
N GLY A 35 5.69 -24.45 -7.21
CA GLY A 35 5.32 -24.02 -8.57
C GLY A 35 5.70 -22.57 -8.93
N ALA A 36 6.47 -21.89 -8.07
CA ALA A 36 6.92 -20.54 -8.35
C ALA A 36 7.89 -20.46 -9.53
N THR A 37 7.76 -19.39 -10.31
CA THR A 37 8.72 -19.04 -11.38
C THR A 37 9.16 -17.59 -11.21
N PRO A 38 10.35 -17.20 -11.72
CA PRO A 38 10.79 -15.80 -11.69
C PRO A 38 9.78 -14.84 -12.33
N PHE A 39 9.06 -15.30 -13.35
CA PHE A 39 7.99 -14.53 -13.97
C PHE A 39 6.84 -14.28 -13.00
N LEU A 40 6.35 -15.31 -12.30
CA LEU A 40 5.28 -15.17 -11.30
C LEU A 40 5.70 -14.27 -10.13
N ALA A 41 6.93 -14.41 -9.64
CA ALA A 41 7.47 -13.52 -8.61
C ALA A 41 7.48 -12.04 -9.09
N GLY A 42 7.88 -11.80 -10.34
CA GLY A 42 7.78 -10.49 -10.98
C GLY A 42 6.35 -9.97 -11.09
N VAL A 43 5.39 -10.84 -11.43
CA VAL A 43 3.95 -10.51 -11.48
C VAL A 43 3.42 -10.16 -10.09
N VAL A 44 3.86 -10.82 -9.03
CA VAL A 44 3.45 -10.50 -7.64
C VAL A 44 3.94 -9.11 -7.24
N VAL A 45 5.23 -8.83 -7.43
CA VAL A 45 5.81 -7.51 -7.09
C VAL A 45 5.25 -6.40 -7.98
N GLY A 46 5.14 -6.65 -9.29
CA GLY A 46 4.58 -5.71 -10.25
C GLY A 46 3.08 -5.49 -10.07
N GLY A 47 2.33 -6.55 -9.73
CA GLY A 47 0.90 -6.51 -9.47
C GLY A 47 0.56 -5.62 -8.28
N TYR A 48 1.38 -5.65 -7.22
CA TYR A 48 1.29 -4.68 -6.13
C TYR A 48 1.41 -3.23 -6.64
N ALA A 49 2.42 -2.91 -7.44
CA ALA A 49 2.61 -1.56 -7.96
C ALA A 49 1.50 -1.13 -8.94
N LEU A 50 1.03 -2.05 -9.78
CA LEU A 50 -0.06 -1.81 -10.73
C LEU A 50 -1.38 -1.56 -10.02
N THR A 51 -1.76 -2.40 -9.06
CA THR A 51 -2.98 -2.19 -8.26
C THR A 51 -2.89 -0.88 -7.48
N GLN A 52 -1.74 -0.57 -6.88
CA GLN A 52 -1.53 0.71 -6.23
C GLN A 52 -1.77 1.88 -7.20
N ALA A 53 -1.15 1.87 -8.39
CA ALA A 53 -1.31 2.95 -9.37
C ALA A 53 -2.76 3.09 -9.86
N LEU A 54 -3.42 1.96 -10.17
CA LEU A 54 -4.79 1.93 -10.67
C LEU A 54 -5.79 2.49 -9.65
N PHE A 55 -5.64 2.14 -8.38
CA PHE A 55 -6.58 2.56 -7.33
C PHE A 55 -6.21 3.90 -6.67
N GLN A 56 -4.97 4.37 -6.81
CA GLN A 56 -4.53 5.62 -6.21
C GLN A 56 -5.33 6.83 -6.73
N VAL A 57 -5.57 6.93 -8.04
CA VAL A 57 -6.33 8.04 -8.62
C VAL A 57 -7.81 7.99 -8.23
N PRO A 58 -8.55 6.86 -8.37
CA PRO A 58 -9.92 6.74 -7.90
C PRO A 58 -10.10 7.08 -6.42
N PHE A 59 -9.25 6.56 -5.53
CA PHE A 59 -9.33 6.88 -4.11
C PHE A 59 -8.95 8.33 -3.81
N GLY A 60 -8.05 8.94 -4.59
CA GLY A 60 -7.76 10.37 -4.54
C GLY A 60 -8.99 11.22 -4.87
N LEU A 61 -9.66 10.93 -5.99
CA LEU A 61 -10.89 11.62 -6.39
C LEU A 61 -12.03 11.40 -5.39
N MET A 62 -12.17 10.18 -4.86
CA MET A 62 -13.16 9.87 -3.83
C MET A 62 -12.88 10.64 -2.53
N SER A 63 -11.61 10.82 -2.18
CA SER A 63 -11.17 11.60 -1.02
C SER A 63 -11.60 13.07 -1.11
N ASP A 64 -11.59 13.66 -2.30
CA ASP A 64 -12.05 15.03 -2.49
C ASP A 64 -13.58 15.16 -2.38
N LYS A 65 -14.35 14.10 -2.70
CA LYS A 65 -15.83 14.09 -2.60
C LYS A 65 -16.36 13.73 -1.21
N ILE A 66 -15.81 12.70 -0.56
CA ILE A 66 -16.30 12.15 0.72
C ILE A 66 -15.56 12.79 1.92
N GLY A 67 -14.44 13.45 1.66
CA GLY A 67 -13.56 14.06 2.63
C GLY A 67 -12.34 13.20 2.96
N ARG A 68 -11.18 13.85 3.05
CA ARG A 68 -9.86 13.23 3.23
C ARG A 68 -9.77 12.31 4.46
N LYS A 69 -10.34 12.73 5.60
CA LYS A 69 -10.25 11.97 6.86
C LYS A 69 -11.02 10.65 6.80
N LYS A 70 -12.22 10.64 6.20
CA LYS A 70 -13.05 9.43 6.07
C LYS A 70 -12.42 8.44 5.10
N THR A 71 -11.92 8.94 3.97
CA THR A 71 -11.29 8.10 2.94
C THR A 71 -10.00 7.47 3.42
N LEU A 72 -9.18 8.21 4.17
CA LEU A 72 -7.98 7.67 4.80
C LEU A 72 -8.32 6.54 5.78
N PHE A 73 -9.37 6.71 6.59
CA PHE A 73 -9.79 5.69 7.56
C PHE A 73 -10.27 4.40 6.86
N ILE A 74 -11.04 4.53 5.78
CA ILE A 74 -11.47 3.38 4.95
C ILE A 74 -10.24 2.67 4.36
N GLY A 75 -9.29 3.42 3.80
CA GLY A 75 -8.06 2.86 3.25
C GLY A 75 -7.21 2.13 4.29
N LEU A 76 -7.16 2.62 5.53
CA LEU A 76 -6.47 1.93 6.63
C LEU A 76 -7.16 0.64 7.04
N ILE A 77 -8.50 0.59 7.06
CA ILE A 77 -9.24 -0.64 7.33
C ILE A 77 -8.95 -1.70 6.26
N ILE A 78 -8.99 -1.31 4.98
CA ILE A 78 -8.67 -2.20 3.86
C ILE A 78 -7.23 -2.73 3.95
N PHE A 79 -6.29 -1.92 4.45
CA PHE A 79 -4.88 -2.32 4.57
C PHE A 79 -4.62 -3.32 5.71
N ILE A 80 -5.45 -3.33 6.76
CA ILE A 80 -5.27 -4.21 7.93
C ILE A 80 -5.87 -5.60 7.68
N ILE A 81 -6.91 -5.70 6.85
CA ILE A 81 -7.59 -6.95 6.49
C ILE A 81 -6.79 -7.69 5.42
#